data_AF-A0A1E5JPS0-F1
#
_entry.id   AF-A0A1E5JPS0-F1
#
_cell.length_a   1.000
_cell.length_b   1.000
_cell.length_c   1.000
_cell.angle_alpha   90.00
_cell.angle_beta   90.00
_cell.angle_gamma   90.00
#
_symmetry.space_group_name_H-M   'P 1'
#
loop_
_entity.id
_entity.type
_entity.pdbx_description
1 polymer ?
#
loop_
_entity_poly.entity_id
_entity_poly.type
_entity_poly.pdbx_seq_one_letter_code
_entity_poly.pdbx_strand_id
1 'polypeptide(L)'
;MPKKKPLKISKEFVEQVVAIIANESEEGRKRIVAIARRAEEKYEQPVKSWITGWVYQYTRTRGEKIGQSINVMKDFPDAYTRLQELKLMISDGAWNEKSSYNYFLFLELVDAVPDYQPLEEHLMPSFIMDLKDEVLIEINSFMAQYKATLEDKKAREIERQAARESARQIAENVMVFNSLAAAKQYQTTQKDKTVFSVSYKDEQWHISWVDVTGEVYPLTPGDELAKNLETLEDRDIEKLNMVNLRRIKRECLKAREQYLAKVQLVINPENPKTHCALTNDELIANGVRSTFVLRRTESEISLCWINSIGSPISINDHSKLTSWLADHKAALNEADVLQLKAYLLQLNTSQSIDSTKLDKMNNMLSKVLQAHNLFSQALPIKDEVEQPGGDKTKVSRGKIDLKQFALIEQHMKSHLEKVATDKPALSKPEVVDNLTKELPKKLDKSRYAALSQLPTFWQQHKVAEEQAELCETKSLGNC
;
A
#
# COMPACT_ATOMS: atom_id res chain seq x y z
N MET A 1 31.72 -46.36 26.90
CA MET A 1 30.57 -46.87 26.12
C MET A 1 30.06 -45.76 25.21
N PRO A 2 30.04 -45.95 23.88
CA PRO A 2 29.51 -44.94 22.98
C PRO A 2 27.98 -44.87 23.13
N LYS A 3 27.47 -43.69 23.48
CA LYS A 3 26.04 -43.39 23.48
C LYS A 3 25.51 -43.59 22.05
N LYS A 4 24.71 -44.65 21.82
CA LYS A 4 24.03 -44.86 20.54
C LYS A 4 23.19 -43.60 20.26
N LYS A 5 23.35 -43.01 19.08
CA LYS A 5 22.52 -41.89 18.64
C LYS A 5 21.05 -42.38 18.64
N PRO A 6 20.09 -41.56 19.10
CA PRO A 6 18.68 -41.92 19.00
C PRO A 6 18.33 -42.21 17.54
N LEU A 7 17.44 -43.19 17.30
CA LEU A 7 16.91 -43.46 15.97
C LEU A 7 16.26 -42.18 15.45
N LYS A 8 16.87 -41.54 14.47
CA LYS A 8 16.34 -40.30 13.93
C LYS A 8 15.21 -40.62 12.97
N ILE A 9 13.98 -40.37 13.40
CA ILE A 9 12.77 -40.49 12.57
C ILE A 9 12.88 -39.47 11.42
N SER A 10 12.58 -39.89 10.19
CA SER A 10 12.61 -38.98 9.05
C SER A 10 11.40 -38.03 9.10
N LYS A 11 11.62 -36.78 8.69
CA LYS A 11 10.54 -35.79 8.60
C LYS A 11 9.41 -36.25 7.67
N GLU A 12 9.79 -36.87 6.55
CA GLU A 12 8.85 -37.44 5.57
C GLU A 12 7.93 -38.49 6.20
N PHE A 13 8.44 -39.33 7.11
CA PHE A 13 7.63 -40.33 7.80
C PHE A 13 6.60 -39.66 8.73
N VAL A 14 7.01 -38.64 9.47
CA VAL A 14 6.12 -37.86 10.35
C VAL A 14 5.03 -37.15 9.53
N GLU A 15 5.41 -36.55 8.40
CA GLU A 15 4.49 -35.92 7.46
C GLU A 15 3.48 -36.92 6.88
N GLN A 16 3.89 -38.14 6.56
CA GLN A 16 3.00 -39.20 6.08
C GLN A 16 2.00 -39.64 7.17
N VAL A 17 2.44 -39.79 8.42
CA VAL A 17 1.55 -40.10 9.55
C VAL A 17 0.51 -39.00 9.71
N VAL A 18 0.94 -37.73 9.73
CA VAL A 18 0.04 -36.58 9.82
C VAL A 18 -0.89 -36.50 8.61
N ALA A 19 -0.41 -36.81 7.40
CA ALA A 19 -1.23 -36.84 6.19
C ALA A 19 -2.33 -37.91 6.23
N ILE A 20 -2.05 -39.09 6.80
CA ILE A 20 -3.09 -40.13 7.01
C ILE A 20 -4.22 -39.60 7.89
N ILE A 21 -3.88 -38.83 8.94
CA ILE A 21 -4.86 -38.25 9.87
C ILE A 21 -5.60 -37.07 9.24
N ALA A 22 -4.88 -36.21 8.52
CA ALA A 22 -5.37 -34.96 7.95
C ALA A 22 -6.13 -35.14 6.62
N ASN A 23 -6.15 -36.33 6.03
CA ASN A 23 -6.73 -36.55 4.70
C ASN A 23 -8.25 -36.30 4.70
N GLU A 24 -8.69 -35.21 4.07
CA GLU A 24 -10.10 -34.74 4.00
C GLU A 24 -11.00 -35.55 3.06
N SER A 25 -10.42 -36.44 2.24
CA SER A 25 -11.22 -37.35 1.42
C SER A 25 -12.06 -38.31 2.27
N GLU A 26 -13.18 -38.76 1.73
CA GLU A 26 -14.05 -39.74 2.40
C GLU A 26 -13.29 -41.05 2.70
N GLU A 27 -12.41 -41.48 1.80
CA GLU A 27 -11.53 -42.64 1.95
C GLU A 27 -10.52 -42.44 3.09
N GLY A 28 -9.86 -41.28 3.13
CA GLY A 28 -8.94 -40.91 4.20
C GLY A 28 -9.61 -40.92 5.56
N ARG A 29 -10.84 -40.37 5.64
CA ARG A 29 -11.66 -40.37 6.84
C ARG A 29 -12.04 -41.79 7.29
N LYS A 30 -12.48 -42.65 6.38
CA LYS A 30 -12.77 -44.06 6.69
C LYS A 30 -11.53 -44.78 7.19
N ARG A 31 -10.36 -44.49 6.60
CA ARG A 31 -9.07 -45.08 6.97
C ARG A 31 -8.65 -44.72 8.40
N ILE A 32 -8.67 -43.44 8.77
CA ILE A 32 -8.28 -43.03 10.14
C ILE A 32 -9.26 -43.54 11.19
N VAL A 33 -10.56 -43.56 10.89
CA VAL A 33 -11.58 -44.13 11.78
C VAL A 33 -11.35 -45.63 11.97
N ALA A 34 -11.02 -46.37 10.90
CA ALA A 34 -10.70 -47.80 11.01
C ALA A 34 -9.45 -48.06 11.85
N ILE A 35 -8.39 -47.26 11.66
CA ILE A 35 -7.16 -47.30 12.47
C ILE A 35 -7.49 -47.09 13.96
N ALA A 36 -8.27 -46.05 14.28
CA ALA A 36 -8.63 -45.73 15.65
C ALA A 36 -9.52 -46.81 16.30
N ARG A 37 -10.45 -47.41 15.55
CA ARG A 37 -11.29 -48.52 16.02
C ARG A 37 -10.49 -49.80 16.28
N ARG A 38 -9.48 -50.12 15.45
CA ARG A 38 -8.58 -51.27 15.72
C ARG A 38 -7.76 -51.06 16.99
N ALA A 39 -7.28 -49.84 17.23
CA ALA A 39 -6.60 -49.49 18.47
C ALA A 39 -7.53 -49.57 19.71
N GLU A 40 -8.79 -49.15 19.57
CA GLU A 40 -9.82 -49.26 20.61
C GLU A 40 -10.11 -50.73 20.94
N GLU A 41 -10.26 -51.58 19.93
CA GLU A 41 -10.49 -53.01 20.10
C GLU A 41 -9.35 -53.68 20.88
N LYS A 42 -8.10 -53.41 20.52
CA LYS A 42 -6.90 -53.89 21.25
C LYS A 42 -6.87 -53.39 22.69
N TYR A 43 -7.28 -52.15 22.93
CA TYR A 43 -7.34 -51.55 24.27
C TYR A 43 -8.40 -52.20 25.17
N GLU A 44 -9.57 -52.52 24.61
CA GLU A 44 -10.72 -53.09 25.32
C GLU A 44 -10.70 -54.63 25.43
N GLN A 45 -9.88 -55.32 24.64
CA GLN A 45 -9.80 -56.79 24.61
C GLN A 45 -9.70 -57.44 26.02
N PRO A 46 -8.90 -56.92 26.99
CA PRO A 46 -8.82 -57.50 28.33
C PRO A 46 -10.09 -57.31 29.17
N VAL A 47 -10.90 -56.29 28.87
CA VAL A 47 -12.18 -55.98 29.53
C VAL A 47 -13.29 -56.89 29.02
N LYS A 48 -13.26 -57.24 27.72
CA LYS A 48 -14.25 -58.12 27.07
C LYS A 48 -14.02 -59.61 27.37
N SER A 49 -12.92 -59.96 28.05
CA SER A 49 -12.62 -61.33 28.47
C SER A 49 -13.44 -61.74 29.70
N TRP A 50 -14.09 -62.91 29.63
CA TRP A 50 -14.89 -63.49 30.72
C TRP A 50 -14.08 -63.67 32.02
N ILE A 51 -12.77 -63.93 31.93
CA ILE A 51 -11.94 -64.32 33.08
C ILE A 51 -11.27 -63.10 33.72
N THR A 52 -10.87 -62.10 32.93
CA THR A 52 -10.10 -60.94 33.40
C THR A 52 -10.90 -59.63 33.42
N GLY A 53 -12.11 -59.61 32.83
CA GLY A 53 -12.90 -58.40 32.61
C GLY A 53 -13.19 -57.60 33.88
N TRP A 54 -13.45 -58.27 35.01
CA TRP A 54 -13.75 -57.62 36.28
C TRP A 54 -12.58 -56.80 36.85
N VAL A 55 -11.32 -57.22 36.64
CA VAL A 55 -10.13 -56.48 37.09
C VAL A 55 -9.85 -55.29 36.16
N TYR A 56 -10.08 -55.47 34.85
CA TYR A 56 -9.80 -54.43 33.86
C TYR A 56 -10.90 -53.39 33.74
N GLN A 57 -12.14 -53.68 34.15
CA GLN A 57 -13.24 -52.71 34.16
C GLN A 57 -12.94 -51.48 35.03
N TYR A 58 -12.21 -51.65 36.15
CA TYR A 58 -11.83 -50.55 37.04
C TYR A 58 -10.57 -49.79 36.60
N THR A 59 -9.71 -50.41 35.77
CA THR A 59 -8.46 -49.79 35.28
C THR A 59 -8.62 -49.16 33.89
N ARG A 60 -9.74 -49.40 33.20
CA ARG A 60 -10.02 -48.97 31.82
C ARG A 60 -11.17 -47.96 31.75
N THR A 61 -10.94 -46.73 32.19
CA THR A 61 -11.99 -45.69 32.30
C THR A 61 -12.14 -44.78 31.08
N ARG A 62 -11.26 -44.87 30.07
CA ARG A 62 -11.23 -43.97 28.91
C ARG A 62 -12.03 -44.43 27.67
N GLY A 63 -12.63 -45.63 27.67
CA GLY A 63 -13.30 -46.20 26.49
C GLY A 63 -14.36 -45.28 25.90
N GLU A 64 -15.24 -44.71 26.73
CA GLU A 64 -16.29 -43.80 26.26
C GLU A 64 -15.73 -42.52 25.60
N LYS A 65 -14.68 -41.92 26.19
CA LYS A 65 -14.02 -40.73 25.62
C LYS A 65 -13.36 -41.05 24.28
N ILE A 66 -12.71 -42.22 24.16
CA ILE A 66 -12.11 -42.70 22.91
C ILE A 66 -13.20 -42.85 21.84
N GLY A 67 -14.32 -43.49 22.18
CA GLY A 67 -15.47 -43.63 21.29
C GLY A 67 -16.04 -42.29 20.82
N GLN A 68 -16.15 -41.30 21.71
CA GLN A 68 -16.57 -39.94 21.38
C GLN A 68 -15.59 -39.25 20.42
N SER A 69 -14.29 -39.30 20.70
CA SER A 69 -13.24 -38.76 19.82
C SER A 69 -13.27 -39.40 18.42
N ILE A 70 -13.47 -40.71 18.33
CA ILE A 70 -13.59 -41.41 17.04
C ILE A 70 -14.83 -40.94 16.27
N ASN A 71 -15.95 -40.70 16.96
CA ASN A 71 -17.16 -40.18 16.32
C ASN A 71 -16.93 -38.75 15.81
N VAL A 72 -16.27 -37.87 16.58
CA VAL A 72 -15.86 -36.53 16.10
C VAL A 72 -15.01 -36.65 14.83
N MET A 73 -14.03 -37.56 14.80
CA MET A 73 -13.21 -37.76 13.59
C MET A 73 -13.99 -38.31 12.38
N LYS A 74 -15.11 -38.99 12.62
CA LYS A 74 -16.00 -39.51 11.58
C LYS A 74 -16.96 -38.44 11.06
N ASP A 75 -17.49 -37.63 11.95
CA ASP A 75 -18.59 -36.72 11.65
C ASP A 75 -18.08 -35.39 11.05
N PHE A 76 -16.88 -34.95 11.41
CA PHE A 76 -16.27 -33.73 10.88
C PHE A 76 -15.30 -34.02 9.71
N PRO A 77 -15.54 -33.45 8.52
CA PRO A 77 -14.71 -33.72 7.33
C PRO A 77 -13.38 -32.96 7.33
N ASP A 78 -13.26 -31.88 8.11
CA ASP A 78 -12.09 -31.00 8.05
C ASP A 78 -10.86 -31.59 8.76
N ALA A 79 -9.67 -31.34 8.19
CA ALA A 79 -8.40 -31.79 8.75
C ALA A 79 -8.10 -31.16 10.11
N TYR A 80 -8.47 -29.90 10.30
CA TYR A 80 -8.16 -29.13 11.49
C TYR A 80 -8.82 -29.73 12.74
N THR A 81 -10.12 -30.01 12.69
CA THR A 81 -10.88 -30.61 13.80
C THR A 81 -10.35 -32.00 14.13
N ARG A 82 -10.00 -32.82 13.13
CA ARG A 82 -9.45 -34.16 13.34
C ARG A 82 -8.07 -34.14 13.99
N LEU A 83 -7.17 -33.28 13.53
CA LEU A 83 -5.84 -33.13 14.14
C LEU A 83 -5.93 -32.55 15.56
N GLN A 84 -6.88 -31.63 15.80
CA GLN A 84 -7.15 -31.11 17.14
C GLN A 84 -7.67 -32.21 18.07
N GLU A 85 -8.63 -33.00 17.63
CA GLU A 85 -9.20 -34.09 18.42
C GLU A 85 -8.15 -35.17 18.71
N LEU A 86 -7.32 -35.51 17.71
CA LEU A 86 -6.20 -36.41 17.92
C LEU A 86 -5.24 -35.86 18.96
N LYS A 87 -4.84 -34.59 18.84
CA LYS A 87 -3.94 -33.93 19.79
C LYS A 87 -4.48 -33.99 21.22
N LEU A 88 -5.77 -33.73 21.43
CA LEU A 88 -6.42 -33.84 22.74
C LEU A 88 -6.37 -35.28 23.26
N MET A 89 -6.77 -36.24 22.43
CA MET A 89 -6.82 -37.66 22.77
C MET A 89 -5.45 -38.20 23.21
N ILE A 90 -4.38 -37.83 22.50
CA ILE A 90 -3.01 -38.30 22.74
C ILE A 90 -2.31 -37.56 23.89
N SER A 91 -2.76 -36.35 24.22
CA SER A 91 -2.26 -35.55 25.36
C SER A 91 -2.84 -36.02 26.71
N ASP A 92 -4.10 -36.44 26.72
CA ASP A 92 -4.82 -36.84 27.95
C ASP A 92 -4.56 -38.28 28.41
N GLY A 93 -3.81 -39.07 27.63
CA GLY A 93 -3.65 -40.52 27.84
C GLY A 93 -2.28 -40.95 28.36
N ALA A 94 -2.26 -42.07 29.10
CA ALA A 94 -1.03 -42.78 29.45
C ALA A 94 -0.37 -43.37 28.18
N TRP A 95 0.90 -43.77 28.25
CA TRP A 95 1.68 -44.27 27.10
C TRP A 95 2.30 -45.66 27.36
N ASN A 96 1.69 -46.44 28.25
CA ASN A 96 2.17 -47.78 28.61
C ASN A 96 2.09 -48.75 27.43
N GLU A 97 3.18 -49.43 27.09
CA GLU A 97 3.29 -50.34 25.94
C GLU A 97 2.21 -51.43 25.89
N LYS A 98 1.89 -52.03 27.03
CA LYS A 98 1.00 -53.19 27.12
C LYS A 98 -0.46 -52.83 27.33
N SER A 99 -0.75 -51.55 27.55
CA SER A 99 -2.08 -51.17 28.00
C SER A 99 -2.58 -49.82 27.49
N SER A 100 -1.77 -48.95 26.91
CA SER A 100 -2.27 -47.66 26.45
C SER A 100 -2.98 -47.76 25.09
N TYR A 101 -4.17 -47.15 25.00
CA TYR A 101 -4.80 -46.86 23.72
C TYR A 101 -3.90 -46.01 22.82
N ASN A 102 -3.26 -44.97 23.36
CA ASN A 102 -2.38 -44.08 22.58
C ASN A 102 -1.21 -44.85 21.97
N TYR A 103 -0.65 -45.81 22.72
CA TYR A 103 0.42 -46.66 22.22
C TYR A 103 -0.07 -47.57 21.08
N PHE A 104 -1.23 -48.23 21.25
CA PHE A 104 -1.82 -49.04 20.18
C PHE A 104 -2.22 -48.22 18.95
N LEU A 105 -2.71 -46.99 19.14
CA LEU A 105 -3.04 -46.08 18.05
C LEU A 105 -1.80 -45.75 17.21
N PHE A 106 -0.68 -45.45 17.87
CA PHE A 106 0.56 -45.14 17.15
C PHE A 106 1.16 -46.36 16.46
N LEU A 107 1.03 -47.57 17.03
CA LEU A 107 1.38 -48.80 16.32
C LEU A 107 0.56 -48.96 15.03
N GLU A 108 -0.76 -48.81 15.11
CA GLU A 108 -1.64 -48.90 13.93
C GLU A 108 -1.38 -47.79 12.90
N LEU A 109 -0.99 -46.60 13.34
CA LEU A 109 -0.62 -45.50 12.45
C LEU A 109 0.69 -45.80 11.71
N VAL A 110 1.68 -46.36 12.41
CA VAL A 110 2.97 -46.77 11.84
C VAL A 110 2.77 -47.88 10.81
N ASP A 111 1.98 -48.90 11.14
CA ASP A 111 1.63 -49.99 10.22
C ASP A 111 0.83 -49.50 9.00
N ALA A 112 0.14 -48.37 9.13
CA ALA A 112 -0.60 -47.77 8.04
C ALA A 112 0.28 -46.94 7.09
N VAL A 113 1.55 -46.68 7.40
CA VAL A 113 2.46 -45.96 6.50
C VAL A 113 2.92 -46.88 5.36
N PRO A 114 2.79 -46.48 4.08
CA PRO A 114 3.29 -47.26 2.96
C PRO A 114 4.80 -47.52 3.07
N ASP A 115 5.24 -48.70 2.66
CA ASP A 115 6.66 -49.09 2.60
C ASP A 115 7.42 -49.11 3.94
N TYR A 116 6.70 -49.03 5.08
CA TYR A 116 7.32 -49.18 6.39
C TYR A 116 7.84 -50.60 6.61
N GLN A 117 9.13 -50.72 6.96
CA GLN A 117 9.72 -51.98 7.40
C GLN A 117 9.61 -52.09 8.92
N PRO A 118 9.05 -53.21 9.45
CA PRO A 118 8.94 -53.40 10.89
C PRO A 118 10.31 -53.32 11.55
N LEU A 119 10.47 -52.39 12.47
CA LEU A 119 11.65 -52.32 13.33
C LEU A 119 11.65 -53.50 14.33
N GLU A 120 12.81 -53.77 14.94
CA GLU A 120 12.93 -54.80 15.98
C GLU A 120 12.07 -54.47 17.21
N GLU A 121 11.38 -55.47 17.77
CA GLU A 121 10.36 -55.31 18.84
C GLU A 121 10.87 -54.52 20.06
N HIS A 122 12.15 -54.68 20.41
CA HIS A 122 12.77 -53.98 21.53
C HIS A 122 13.02 -52.48 21.30
N LEU A 123 12.96 -51.99 20.04
CA LEU A 123 13.14 -50.58 19.67
C LEU A 123 11.81 -49.83 19.52
N MET A 124 10.68 -50.54 19.46
CA MET A 124 9.35 -49.96 19.24
C MET A 124 8.94 -48.98 20.32
N PRO A 125 9.13 -49.29 21.61
CA PRO A 125 8.74 -48.38 22.66
C PRO A 125 9.42 -47.01 22.55
N SER A 126 10.74 -46.99 22.31
CA SER A 126 11.48 -45.74 22.09
C SER A 126 11.03 -45.03 20.83
N PHE A 127 10.85 -45.76 19.73
CA PHE A 127 10.43 -45.18 18.45
C PHE A 127 9.05 -44.53 18.53
N ILE A 128 8.07 -45.17 19.18
CA ILE A 128 6.71 -44.64 19.34
C ILE A 128 6.69 -43.37 20.19
N MET A 129 7.51 -43.30 21.23
CA MET A 129 7.62 -42.11 22.06
C MET A 129 8.27 -40.94 21.32
N ASP A 130 9.35 -41.19 20.56
CA ASP A 130 9.97 -40.18 19.69
C ASP A 130 9.00 -39.72 18.59
N LEU A 131 8.24 -40.66 17.99
CA LEU A 131 7.25 -40.37 16.94
C LEU A 131 6.11 -39.50 17.46
N LYS A 132 5.63 -39.78 18.67
CA LYS A 132 4.60 -38.96 19.33
C LYS A 132 5.02 -37.50 19.38
N ASP A 133 6.23 -37.23 19.86
CA ASP A 133 6.68 -35.85 20.07
C ASP A 133 6.84 -35.12 18.72
N GLU A 134 7.39 -35.78 17.70
CA GLU A 134 7.50 -35.24 16.35
C GLU A 134 6.12 -35.01 15.69
N VAL A 135 5.18 -35.95 15.81
CA VAL A 135 3.80 -35.79 15.31
C VAL A 135 3.09 -34.63 16.02
N LEU A 136 3.28 -34.46 17.32
CA LEU A 136 2.72 -33.33 18.06
C LEU A 136 3.28 -31.99 17.57
N ILE A 137 4.58 -31.92 17.29
CA ILE A 137 5.23 -30.73 16.72
C ILE A 137 4.62 -30.41 15.36
N GLU A 138 4.48 -31.40 14.48
CA GLU A 138 3.95 -31.21 13.13
C GLU A 138 2.46 -30.82 13.16
N ILE A 139 1.64 -31.42 14.03
CA ILE A 139 0.25 -31.00 14.25
C ILE A 139 0.17 -29.53 14.68
N ASN A 140 1.03 -29.10 15.62
CA ASN A 140 1.06 -27.71 16.08
C ASN A 140 1.44 -26.75 14.95
N SER A 141 2.43 -27.13 14.13
CA SER A 141 2.85 -26.38 12.95
C SER A 141 1.68 -26.22 11.97
N PHE A 142 0.99 -27.32 11.63
CA PHE A 142 -0.16 -27.31 10.74
C PHE A 142 -1.27 -26.39 11.27
N MET A 143 -1.64 -26.52 12.54
CA MET A 143 -2.70 -25.70 13.14
C MET A 143 -2.35 -24.21 13.15
N ALA A 144 -1.08 -23.86 13.38
CA ALA A 144 -0.62 -22.48 13.34
C ALA A 144 -0.69 -21.89 11.92
N GLN A 145 -0.23 -22.64 10.91
CA GLN A 145 -0.32 -22.24 9.50
C GLN A 145 -1.77 -22.07 9.04
N TYR A 146 -2.66 -22.97 9.47
CA TYR A 146 -4.08 -22.89 9.18
C TYR A 146 -4.71 -21.61 9.73
N LYS A 147 -4.44 -21.27 10.99
CA LYS A 147 -4.91 -20.03 11.62
C LYS A 147 -4.41 -18.79 10.88
N ALA A 148 -3.10 -18.74 10.59
CA ALA A 148 -2.51 -17.63 9.85
C ALA A 148 -3.16 -17.44 8.46
N THR A 149 -3.42 -18.56 7.75
CA THR A 149 -4.08 -18.53 6.44
C THR A 149 -5.53 -18.02 6.54
N LEU A 150 -6.25 -18.38 7.61
CA LEU A 150 -7.62 -17.93 7.85
C LEU A 150 -7.68 -16.43 8.18
N GLU A 151 -6.73 -15.94 8.98
CA GLU A 151 -6.59 -14.50 9.27
C GLU A 151 -6.26 -13.69 8.02
N ASP A 152 -5.32 -14.16 7.19
CA ASP A 152 -4.99 -13.52 5.91
C ASP A 152 -6.20 -13.50 4.95
N LYS A 153 -6.96 -14.60 4.84
CA LYS A 153 -8.20 -14.63 4.07
C LYS A 153 -9.22 -13.60 4.57
N LYS A 154 -9.38 -13.46 5.89
CA LYS A 154 -10.28 -12.45 6.49
C LYS A 154 -9.78 -11.02 6.20
N ALA A 155 -8.49 -10.77 6.35
CA ALA A 155 -7.89 -9.47 6.09
C ALA A 155 -8.11 -9.03 4.63
N ARG A 156 -7.88 -9.92 3.67
CA ARG A 156 -8.12 -9.67 2.24
C ARG A 156 -9.59 -9.41 1.93
N GLU A 157 -10.52 -10.10 2.60
CA GLU A 157 -11.94 -9.86 2.42
C GLU A 157 -12.37 -8.48 2.95
N ILE A 158 -11.85 -8.08 4.10
CA ILE A 158 -12.06 -6.73 4.67
C ILE A 158 -11.51 -5.67 3.72
N GLU A 159 -10.29 -5.84 3.21
CA GLU A 159 -9.69 -4.92 2.23
C GLU A 159 -10.54 -4.83 0.96
N ARG A 160 -11.03 -5.97 0.46
CA ARG A 160 -11.92 -6.02 -0.71
C ARG A 160 -13.24 -5.29 -0.47
N GLN A 161 -13.82 -5.42 0.72
CA GLN A 161 -15.05 -4.71 1.09
C GLN A 161 -14.79 -3.20 1.20
N ALA A 162 -13.72 -2.77 1.87
CA ALA A 162 -13.33 -1.37 1.94
C ALA A 162 -13.09 -0.77 0.54
N ALA A 163 -12.44 -1.51 -0.36
CA ALA A 163 -12.23 -1.07 -1.75
C ALA A 163 -13.55 -0.93 -2.53
N ARG A 164 -14.53 -1.80 -2.28
CA ARG A 164 -15.87 -1.70 -2.89
C ARG A 164 -16.64 -0.50 -2.36
N GLU A 165 -16.60 -0.26 -1.06
CA GLU A 165 -17.24 0.90 -0.42
C GLU A 165 -16.63 2.21 -0.91
N SER A 166 -15.29 2.31 -0.94
CA SER A 166 -14.58 3.46 -1.51
C SER A 166 -14.96 3.68 -2.98
N ALA A 167 -15.01 2.61 -3.79
CA ALA A 167 -15.43 2.72 -5.18
C ALA A 167 -16.88 3.20 -5.35
N ARG A 168 -17.78 2.81 -4.44
CA ARG A 168 -19.17 3.27 -4.41
C ARG A 168 -19.26 4.75 -4.02
N GLN A 169 -18.54 5.17 -2.97
CA GLN A 169 -18.47 6.56 -2.54
C GLN A 169 -17.95 7.48 -3.66
N ILE A 170 -16.90 7.07 -4.39
CA ILE A 170 -16.39 7.85 -5.54
C ILE A 170 -17.46 7.98 -6.63
N ALA A 171 -18.23 6.92 -6.89
CA ALA A 171 -19.26 6.95 -7.92
C ALA A 171 -20.42 7.89 -7.57
N GLU A 172 -20.83 7.91 -6.29
CA GLU A 172 -21.97 8.69 -5.78
C GLU A 172 -21.62 10.17 -5.49
N ASN A 173 -20.41 10.44 -4.97
CA ASN A 173 -20.02 11.76 -4.45
C ASN A 173 -19.24 12.62 -5.44
N VAL A 174 -18.69 12.03 -6.52
CA VAL A 174 -17.94 12.77 -7.55
C VAL A 174 -18.78 12.87 -8.82
N MET A 175 -18.98 14.08 -9.32
CA MET A 175 -19.64 14.34 -10.60
C MET A 175 -18.66 14.95 -11.59
N VAL A 176 -18.73 14.51 -12.85
CA VAL A 176 -17.86 14.98 -13.93
C VAL A 176 -18.76 15.39 -15.09
N PHE A 177 -18.54 16.59 -15.61
CA PHE A 177 -19.31 17.16 -16.72
C PHE A 177 -18.38 17.53 -17.88
N ASN A 178 -18.92 17.53 -19.11
CA ASN A 178 -18.18 17.97 -20.29
C ASN A 178 -18.02 19.50 -20.39
N SER A 179 -18.84 20.24 -19.63
CA SER A 179 -18.90 21.70 -19.70
C SER A 179 -18.76 22.32 -18.33
N LEU A 180 -17.91 23.36 -18.26
CA LEU A 180 -17.71 24.18 -17.07
C LEU A 180 -19.00 24.90 -16.65
N ALA A 181 -19.87 25.26 -17.61
CA ALA A 181 -21.15 25.89 -17.29
C ALA A 181 -22.09 24.91 -16.57
N ALA A 182 -22.17 23.66 -17.05
CA ALA A 182 -22.97 22.61 -16.44
C ALA A 182 -22.45 22.25 -15.04
N ALA A 183 -21.12 22.13 -14.89
CA ALA A 183 -20.46 21.90 -13.60
C ALA A 183 -20.80 22.99 -12.56
N LYS A 184 -20.73 24.27 -12.95
CA LYS A 184 -21.11 25.40 -12.08
C LYS A 184 -22.59 25.36 -11.68
N GLN A 185 -23.48 25.13 -12.65
CA GLN A 185 -24.91 25.06 -12.38
C GLN A 185 -25.25 23.93 -11.40
N TYR A 186 -24.62 22.77 -11.58
CA TYR A 186 -24.81 21.64 -10.67
C TYR A 186 -24.34 21.97 -9.25
N GLN A 187 -23.15 22.55 -9.09
CA GLN A 187 -22.60 22.93 -7.79
C GLN A 187 -23.48 23.95 -7.03
N THR A 188 -24.15 24.86 -7.75
CA THR A 188 -25.08 25.80 -7.13
C THR A 188 -26.33 25.13 -6.56
N THR A 189 -26.72 23.98 -7.13
CA THR A 189 -27.93 23.22 -6.74
C THR A 189 -27.61 22.14 -5.71
N GLN A 190 -26.47 21.47 -5.83
CA GLN A 190 -26.00 20.40 -4.93
C GLN A 190 -24.61 20.74 -4.40
N LYS A 191 -24.55 21.14 -3.12
CA LYS A 191 -23.30 21.57 -2.45
C LYS A 191 -22.54 20.43 -1.77
N ASP A 192 -23.13 19.25 -1.71
CA ASP A 192 -22.64 18.06 -1.00
C ASP A 192 -21.68 17.20 -1.85
N LYS A 193 -21.58 17.46 -3.15
CA LYS A 193 -20.77 16.67 -4.09
C LYS A 193 -19.55 17.41 -4.59
N THR A 194 -18.51 16.65 -4.93
CA THR A 194 -17.32 17.20 -5.60
C THR A 194 -17.56 17.21 -7.10
N VAL A 195 -17.48 18.38 -7.71
CA VAL A 195 -17.78 18.56 -9.13
C VAL A 195 -16.53 18.91 -9.94
N PHE A 196 -16.35 18.21 -11.05
CA PHE A 196 -15.30 18.45 -12.02
C PHE A 196 -15.89 18.76 -13.40
N SER A 197 -15.19 19.61 -14.14
CA SER A 197 -15.38 19.81 -15.58
C SER A 197 -14.18 19.20 -16.28
N VAL A 198 -14.43 18.32 -17.25
CA VAL A 198 -13.40 17.79 -18.14
C VAL A 198 -13.87 18.05 -19.57
N SER A 199 -13.22 18.98 -20.26
CA SER A 199 -13.65 19.42 -21.59
C SER A 199 -12.49 19.33 -22.57
N TYR A 200 -12.76 18.86 -23.78
CA TYR A 200 -11.80 18.88 -24.88
C TYR A 200 -11.99 20.16 -25.71
N LYS A 201 -11.02 21.07 -25.68
CA LYS A 201 -11.02 22.31 -26.46
C LYS A 201 -9.63 22.54 -27.04
N ASP A 202 -9.54 23.15 -28.21
CA ASP A 202 -8.26 23.51 -28.85
C ASP A 202 -7.28 22.32 -28.94
N GLU A 203 -7.84 21.14 -29.26
CA GLU A 203 -7.11 19.86 -29.33
C GLU A 203 -6.47 19.38 -28.01
N GLN A 204 -6.83 19.99 -26.88
CA GLN A 204 -6.30 19.67 -25.56
C GLN A 204 -7.41 19.38 -24.53
N TRP A 205 -7.11 18.48 -23.60
CA TRP A 205 -7.99 18.19 -22.46
C TRP A 205 -7.77 19.22 -21.35
N HIS A 206 -8.85 19.92 -20.99
CA HIS A 206 -8.86 20.85 -19.87
C HIS A 206 -9.67 20.27 -18.71
N ILE A 207 -9.03 20.20 -17.54
CA ILE A 207 -9.64 19.71 -16.31
C ILE A 207 -9.78 20.88 -15.36
N SER A 208 -10.95 21.02 -14.76
CA SER A 208 -11.20 22.05 -13.77
C SER A 208 -12.04 21.52 -12.64
N TRP A 209 -11.67 21.87 -11.42
CA TRP A 209 -12.45 21.57 -10.23
C TRP A 209 -13.30 22.78 -9.85
N VAL A 210 -14.56 22.55 -9.51
CA VAL A 210 -15.47 23.57 -8.99
C VAL A 210 -15.65 23.35 -7.49
N ASP A 211 -15.25 24.33 -6.69
CA ASP A 211 -15.38 24.28 -5.23
C ASP A 211 -16.83 24.58 -4.78
N VAL A 212 -17.16 24.30 -3.52
CA VAL A 212 -18.47 24.58 -2.90
C VAL A 212 -18.88 26.05 -2.98
N THR A 213 -17.90 26.94 -3.17
CA THR A 213 -18.09 28.38 -3.38
C THR A 213 -18.45 28.76 -4.82
N GLY A 214 -18.33 27.82 -5.77
CA GLY A 214 -18.52 28.04 -7.21
C GLY A 214 -17.27 28.52 -7.96
N GLU A 215 -16.15 28.67 -7.25
CA GLU A 215 -14.85 29.02 -7.82
C GLU A 215 -14.27 27.88 -8.64
N VAL A 216 -13.53 28.22 -9.70
CA VAL A 216 -12.96 27.25 -10.65
C VAL A 216 -11.44 27.20 -10.52
N TYR A 217 -10.91 26.01 -10.31
CA TYR A 217 -9.48 25.76 -10.26
C TYR A 217 -9.05 24.90 -11.45
N PRO A 218 -8.17 25.40 -12.35
CA PRO A 218 -7.64 24.59 -13.42
C PRO A 218 -6.69 23.54 -12.85
N LEU A 219 -6.92 22.28 -13.20
CA LEU A 219 -6.11 21.14 -12.76
C LEU A 219 -5.20 20.69 -13.90
N THR A 220 -3.95 20.39 -13.56
CA THR A 220 -3.03 19.71 -14.48
C THR A 220 -3.35 18.21 -14.48
N PRO A 221 -3.64 17.60 -15.65
CA PRO A 221 -3.83 16.16 -15.71
C PRO A 221 -2.53 15.44 -15.34
N GLY A 222 -2.60 14.46 -14.44
CA GLY A 222 -1.48 13.54 -14.20
C GLY A 222 -1.29 12.60 -15.39
N ASP A 223 -0.13 11.94 -15.48
CA ASP A 223 0.24 11.06 -16.60
C ASP A 223 -0.81 9.95 -16.85
N GLU A 224 -1.38 9.38 -15.79
CA GLU A 224 -2.42 8.35 -15.89
C GLU A 224 -3.73 8.92 -16.44
N LEU A 225 -4.11 10.14 -16.03
CA LEU A 225 -5.31 10.82 -16.51
C LEU A 225 -5.16 11.24 -17.96
N ALA A 226 -4.02 11.82 -18.34
CA ALA A 226 -3.70 12.18 -19.71
C ALA A 226 -3.78 10.95 -20.63
N LYS A 227 -3.12 9.85 -20.24
CA LYS A 227 -3.16 8.59 -21.00
C LYS A 227 -4.59 8.04 -21.12
N ASN A 228 -5.36 8.07 -20.04
CA ASN A 228 -6.75 7.59 -20.08
C ASN A 228 -7.59 8.43 -21.05
N LEU A 229 -7.46 9.75 -21.01
CA LEU A 229 -8.19 10.68 -21.86
C LEU A 229 -7.75 10.63 -23.33
N GLU A 230 -6.48 10.34 -23.61
CA GLU A 230 -5.96 10.12 -24.98
C GLU A 230 -6.48 8.82 -25.60
N THR A 231 -6.70 7.78 -24.79
CA THR A 231 -7.20 6.48 -25.26
C THR A 231 -8.72 6.43 -25.47
N LEU A 232 -9.45 7.51 -25.18
CA LEU A 232 -10.90 7.56 -25.36
C LEU A 232 -11.25 7.78 -26.84
N GLU A 233 -12.00 6.84 -27.42
CA GLU A 233 -12.59 6.97 -28.76
C GLU A 233 -13.71 8.04 -28.78
N ASP A 234 -14.50 8.11 -27.71
CA ASP A 234 -15.53 9.14 -27.53
C ASP A 234 -15.02 10.25 -26.61
N ARG A 235 -15.07 11.49 -27.11
CA ARG A 235 -14.65 12.69 -26.38
C ARG A 235 -15.75 13.20 -25.43
N ASP A 236 -16.91 12.56 -25.43
CA ASP A 236 -18.02 12.82 -24.51
C ASP A 236 -17.87 11.95 -23.25
N ILE A 237 -17.48 12.59 -22.14
CA ILE A 237 -17.19 11.90 -20.88
C ILE A 237 -18.45 11.39 -20.19
N GLU A 238 -19.58 12.06 -20.41
CA GLU A 238 -20.87 11.71 -19.83
C GLU A 238 -21.45 10.43 -20.46
N LYS A 239 -21.02 10.09 -21.69
CA LYS A 239 -21.43 8.88 -22.40
C LYS A 239 -20.53 7.67 -22.17
N LEU A 240 -19.45 7.83 -21.39
CA LEU A 240 -18.50 6.74 -21.14
C LEU A 240 -19.11 5.62 -20.30
N ASN A 241 -18.61 4.40 -20.54
CA ASN A 241 -18.90 3.24 -19.69
C ASN A 241 -18.56 3.55 -18.22
N MET A 242 -19.39 3.07 -17.28
CA MET A 242 -19.21 3.21 -15.83
C MET A 242 -17.79 2.88 -15.35
N VAL A 243 -17.11 1.92 -15.99
CA VAL A 243 -15.71 1.57 -15.65
C VAL A 243 -14.74 2.72 -15.96
N ASN A 244 -14.84 3.29 -17.17
CA ASN A 244 -13.98 4.39 -17.61
C ASN A 244 -14.31 5.68 -16.85
N LEU A 245 -15.59 5.96 -16.65
CA LEU A 245 -16.04 7.11 -15.87
C LEU A 245 -15.54 7.04 -14.41
N ARG A 246 -15.59 5.86 -13.77
CA ARG A 246 -15.06 5.66 -12.42
C ARG A 246 -13.55 5.90 -12.36
N ARG A 247 -12.81 5.45 -13.38
CA ARG A 247 -11.36 5.69 -13.47
C ARG A 247 -11.06 7.18 -13.59
N ILE A 248 -11.77 7.90 -14.45
CA ILE A 248 -11.62 9.35 -14.62
C ILE A 248 -11.96 10.08 -13.32
N LYS A 249 -13.08 9.75 -12.65
CA LYS A 249 -13.47 10.34 -11.35
C LYS A 249 -12.37 10.21 -10.31
N ARG A 250 -11.73 9.03 -10.20
CA ARG A 250 -10.63 8.78 -9.27
C ARG A 250 -9.39 9.62 -9.61
N GLU A 251 -9.02 9.66 -10.87
CA GLU A 251 -7.86 10.45 -11.31
C GLU A 251 -8.10 11.98 -11.15
N CYS A 252 -9.33 12.46 -11.34
CA CYS A 252 -9.70 13.85 -11.04
C CYS A 252 -9.54 14.18 -9.54
N LEU A 253 -9.91 13.26 -8.65
CA LEU A 253 -9.67 13.43 -7.20
C LEU A 253 -8.18 13.50 -6.89
N LYS A 254 -7.36 12.60 -7.45
CA LYS A 254 -5.90 12.67 -7.30
C LYS A 254 -5.33 14.00 -7.80
N ALA A 255 -5.80 14.49 -8.95
CA ALA A 255 -5.38 15.78 -9.49
C ALA A 255 -5.75 16.95 -8.55
N ARG A 256 -6.94 16.92 -7.93
CA ARG A 256 -7.35 17.87 -6.90
C ARG A 256 -6.44 17.81 -5.67
N GLU A 257 -6.16 16.62 -5.17
CA GLU A 257 -5.29 16.43 -3.99
C GLU A 257 -3.86 16.91 -4.27
N GLN A 258 -3.29 16.58 -5.43
CA GLN A 258 -1.98 17.09 -5.86
C GLN A 258 -1.96 18.61 -5.98
N TYR A 259 -3.05 19.20 -6.48
CA TYR A 259 -3.20 20.65 -6.55
C TYR A 259 -3.23 21.28 -5.16
N LEU A 260 -4.02 20.71 -4.23
CA LEU A 260 -4.10 21.16 -2.83
C LEU A 260 -2.83 20.88 -2.03
N ALA A 261 -2.05 19.87 -2.40
CA ALA A 261 -0.78 19.55 -1.75
C ALA A 261 0.26 20.68 -1.89
N LYS A 262 0.12 21.54 -2.90
CA LYS A 262 0.93 22.77 -3.04
C LYS A 262 0.71 23.75 -1.89
N VAL A 263 -0.44 23.67 -1.21
CA VAL A 263 -0.75 24.46 -0.02
C VAL A 263 -0.14 23.76 1.21
N GLN A 264 0.95 24.34 1.71
CA GLN A 264 1.53 23.93 2.98
C GLN A 264 0.71 24.52 4.13
N LEU A 265 0.16 23.66 4.96
CA LEU A 265 -0.63 24.01 6.14
C LEU A 265 -0.11 23.22 7.33
N VAL A 266 0.16 23.91 8.43
CA VAL A 266 0.54 23.33 9.71
C VAL A 266 -0.54 23.70 10.72
N ILE A 267 -1.11 22.71 11.38
CA ILE A 267 -2.17 22.88 12.38
C ILE A 267 -1.57 22.59 13.75
N ASN A 268 -1.74 23.50 14.71
CA ASN A 268 -1.26 23.39 16.09
C ASN A 268 0.19 22.84 16.17
N PRO A 269 1.18 23.61 15.68
CA PRO A 269 2.56 23.16 15.70
C PRO A 269 3.05 22.99 17.14
N GLU A 270 3.56 21.81 17.46
CA GLU A 270 4.09 21.45 18.78
C GLU A 270 5.54 20.96 18.67
N ASN A 271 6.33 21.19 19.72
CA ASN A 271 7.66 20.65 19.83
C ASN A 271 7.57 19.17 20.25
N PRO A 272 8.13 18.23 19.46
CA PRO A 272 8.01 16.79 19.73
C PRO A 272 8.70 16.34 21.03
N LYS A 273 9.60 17.15 21.59
CA LYS A 273 10.32 16.83 22.83
C LYS A 273 9.64 17.37 24.09
N THR A 274 8.97 18.51 23.97
CA THR A 274 8.40 19.23 25.13
C THR A 274 6.88 19.29 25.11
N HIS A 275 6.25 18.89 24.01
CA HIS A 275 4.80 19.02 23.77
C HIS A 275 4.27 20.45 23.97
N CYS A 276 5.14 21.46 23.91
CA CYS A 276 4.76 22.86 23.97
C CYS A 276 4.48 23.38 22.56
N ALA A 277 3.51 24.29 22.44
CA ALA A 277 3.19 24.95 21.17
C ALA A 277 4.38 25.78 20.67
N LEU A 278 4.73 25.63 19.39
CA LEU A 278 5.80 26.39 18.74
C LEU A 278 5.29 27.78 18.32
N THR A 279 6.11 28.78 18.61
CA THR A 279 5.90 30.16 18.17
C THR A 279 6.22 30.32 16.67
N ASN A 280 5.76 31.41 16.06
CA ASN A 280 6.09 31.70 14.65
C ASN A 280 7.60 31.84 14.44
N ASP A 281 8.29 32.49 15.37
CA ASP A 281 9.73 32.73 15.26
C ASP A 281 10.54 31.43 15.34
N GLU A 282 10.12 30.47 16.16
CA GLU A 282 10.72 29.13 16.22
C GLU A 282 10.47 28.33 14.93
N LEU A 283 9.28 28.43 14.33
CA LEU A 283 8.99 27.80 13.05
C LEU A 283 9.86 28.38 11.92
N ILE A 284 10.02 29.70 11.92
CA ILE A 284 10.89 30.41 10.96
C ILE A 284 12.36 30.00 11.15
N ALA A 285 12.83 29.91 12.40
CA ALA A 285 14.17 29.44 12.73
C ALA A 285 14.42 27.99 12.30
N ASN A 286 13.39 27.14 12.36
CA ASN A 286 13.41 25.76 11.85
C ASN A 286 13.28 25.66 10.31
N GLY A 287 13.25 26.79 9.60
CA GLY A 287 13.23 26.83 8.14
C GLY A 287 11.85 26.73 7.50
N VAL A 288 10.77 26.83 8.28
CA VAL A 288 9.40 26.86 7.74
C VAL A 288 9.18 28.17 7.00
N ARG A 289 8.86 28.07 5.69
CA ARG A 289 8.64 29.21 4.78
C ARG A 289 7.52 28.86 3.81
N SER A 290 6.76 29.87 3.40
CA SER A 290 5.61 29.68 2.51
C SER A 290 4.60 28.67 3.06
N THR A 291 4.24 28.83 4.33
CA THR A 291 3.38 27.89 5.06
C THR A 291 2.29 28.62 5.83
N PHE A 292 1.05 28.15 5.72
CA PHE A 292 -0.06 28.58 6.56
C PHE A 292 0.04 27.88 7.91
N VAL A 293 -0.14 28.62 9.00
CA VAL A 293 -0.12 28.11 10.36
C VAL A 293 -1.46 28.42 11.00
N LEU A 294 -2.23 27.39 11.29
CA LEU A 294 -3.49 27.47 12.01
C LEU A 294 -3.23 27.08 13.47
N ARG A 295 -3.52 27.97 14.40
CA ARG A 295 -3.53 27.69 15.84
C ARG A 295 -4.95 27.78 16.37
N ARG A 296 -5.35 26.75 17.12
CA ARG A 296 -6.64 26.67 17.80
C ARG A 296 -6.40 26.56 19.29
N THR A 297 -6.86 27.55 20.05
CA THR A 297 -6.99 27.49 21.51
C THR A 297 -8.47 27.44 21.87
N GLU A 298 -8.81 27.11 23.13
CA GLU A 298 -10.20 27.05 23.60
C GLU A 298 -10.96 28.37 23.43
N SER A 299 -10.23 29.49 23.41
CA SER A 299 -10.79 30.84 23.32
C SER A 299 -10.64 31.50 21.94
N GLU A 300 -9.63 31.12 21.12
CA GLU A 300 -9.31 31.83 19.87
C GLU A 300 -8.79 30.92 18.75
N ILE A 301 -9.19 31.22 17.51
CA ILE A 301 -8.63 30.62 16.29
C ILE A 301 -7.78 31.69 15.62
N SER A 302 -6.48 31.44 15.46
CA SER A 302 -5.57 32.33 14.74
C SER A 302 -4.99 31.63 13.52
N LEU A 303 -5.05 32.32 12.38
CA LEU A 303 -4.46 31.86 11.12
C LEU A 303 -3.41 32.88 10.67
N CYS A 304 -2.18 32.41 10.46
CA CYS A 304 -1.13 33.24 9.90
C CYS A 304 -0.44 32.57 8.71
N TRP A 305 0.05 33.37 7.77
CA TRP A 305 0.89 32.93 6.67
C TRP A 305 2.33 33.34 6.94
N ILE A 306 3.24 32.36 7.00
CA ILE A 306 4.67 32.63 7.02
C ILE A 306 5.10 32.74 5.56
N ASN A 307 5.44 33.95 5.12
CA ASN A 307 5.82 34.19 3.73
C ASN A 307 7.20 33.57 3.38
N SER A 308 7.59 33.64 2.10
CA SER A 308 8.86 33.10 1.59
C SER A 308 10.12 33.72 2.24
N ILE A 309 9.96 34.87 2.88
CA ILE A 309 11.04 35.64 3.54
C ILE A 309 11.06 35.34 5.05
N GLY A 310 10.10 34.54 5.57
CA GLY A 310 10.00 34.21 6.99
C GLY A 310 9.40 35.33 7.84
N SER A 311 8.47 36.13 7.29
CA SER A 311 7.67 37.07 8.07
C SER A 311 6.24 36.55 8.20
N PRO A 312 5.68 36.48 9.44
CA PRO A 312 4.31 36.04 9.64
C PRO A 312 3.32 37.16 9.29
N ILE A 313 2.24 36.81 8.61
CA ILE A 313 1.15 37.70 8.22
C ILE A 313 -0.15 37.14 8.80
N SER A 314 -0.82 37.89 9.67
CA SER A 314 -2.11 37.48 10.22
C SER A 314 -3.21 37.62 9.17
N ILE A 315 -4.04 36.58 9.02
CA ILE A 315 -5.12 36.53 8.03
C ILE A 315 -6.44 36.60 8.79
N ASN A 316 -6.85 37.82 9.12
CA ASN A 316 -8.09 38.08 9.87
C ASN A 316 -9.24 38.61 8.98
N ASP A 317 -8.95 38.99 7.74
CA ASP A 317 -9.86 39.82 6.92
C ASP A 317 -10.84 39.02 6.04
N HIS A 318 -10.90 37.70 6.18
CA HIS A 318 -11.71 36.84 5.30
C HIS A 318 -12.95 36.27 6.01
N SER A 319 -14.06 37.02 5.94
CA SER A 319 -15.33 36.69 6.62
C SER A 319 -15.84 35.26 6.40
N LYS A 320 -15.73 34.72 5.17
CA LYS A 320 -16.16 33.35 4.83
C LYS A 320 -15.29 32.27 5.48
N LEU A 321 -13.99 32.50 5.57
CA LEU A 321 -13.05 31.58 6.20
C LEU A 321 -13.23 31.61 7.71
N THR A 322 -13.38 32.81 8.27
CA THR A 322 -13.61 33.01 9.72
C THR A 322 -14.93 32.38 10.15
N SER A 323 -16.00 32.51 9.37
CA SER A 323 -17.27 31.82 9.66
C SER A 323 -17.13 30.30 9.59
N TRP A 324 -16.47 29.77 8.56
CA TRP A 324 -16.27 28.32 8.44
C TRP A 324 -15.42 27.74 9.58
N LEU A 325 -14.35 28.45 9.98
CA LEU A 325 -13.52 28.07 11.12
C LEU A 325 -14.28 28.14 12.44
N ALA A 326 -15.20 29.09 12.60
CA ALA A 326 -16.04 29.21 13.80
C ALA A 326 -17.06 28.06 13.92
N ASP A 327 -17.57 27.55 12.79
CA ASP A 327 -18.50 26.42 12.74
C ASP A 327 -17.80 25.07 13.01
N HIS A 328 -16.50 24.96 12.71
CA HIS A 328 -15.72 23.72 12.85
C HIS A 328 -14.78 23.74 14.07
N LYS A 329 -15.36 23.84 15.28
CA LYS A 329 -14.63 23.87 16.57
C LYS A 329 -13.98 22.53 16.97
N ALA A 330 -14.45 21.41 16.42
CA ALA A 330 -13.90 20.08 16.69
C ALA A 330 -12.55 19.85 15.96
N ALA A 331 -11.88 18.73 16.27
CA ALA A 331 -10.71 18.28 15.50
C ALA A 331 -11.09 18.11 14.02
N LEU A 332 -10.29 18.69 13.12
CA LEU A 332 -10.55 18.63 11.69
C LEU A 332 -10.30 17.21 11.16
N ASN A 333 -11.27 16.67 10.45
CA ASN A 333 -11.06 15.44 9.69
C ASN A 333 -10.28 15.75 8.38
N GLU A 334 -9.89 14.71 7.65
CA GLU A 334 -9.11 14.87 6.42
C GLU A 334 -9.86 15.68 5.33
N ALA A 335 -11.18 15.51 5.22
CA ALA A 335 -12.00 16.27 4.28
C ALA A 335 -12.08 17.77 4.65
N ASP A 336 -12.16 18.08 5.95
CA ASP A 336 -12.13 19.45 6.46
C ASP A 336 -10.78 20.11 6.17
N VAL A 337 -9.67 19.37 6.28
CA VAL A 337 -8.34 19.88 5.93
C VAL A 337 -8.24 20.20 4.44
N LEU A 338 -8.78 19.34 3.57
CA LEU A 338 -8.81 19.61 2.13
C LEU A 338 -9.69 20.82 1.79
N GLN A 339 -10.83 20.97 2.46
CA GLN A 339 -11.71 22.13 2.29
C GLN A 339 -11.06 23.41 2.83
N LEU A 340 -10.36 23.33 3.96
CA LEU A 340 -9.59 24.45 4.48
C LEU A 340 -8.50 24.87 3.48
N LYS A 341 -7.73 23.93 2.92
CA LYS A 341 -6.75 24.23 1.87
C LYS A 341 -7.37 24.90 0.66
N ALA A 342 -8.60 24.53 0.29
CA ALA A 342 -9.36 25.21 -0.76
C ALA A 342 -9.61 26.69 -0.44
N TYR A 343 -10.07 26.98 0.78
CA TYR A 343 -10.26 28.35 1.22
C TYR A 343 -8.95 29.13 1.30
N LEU A 344 -7.86 28.48 1.71
CA LEU A 344 -6.54 29.11 1.80
C LEU A 344 -6.01 29.56 0.42
N LEU A 345 -6.36 28.86 -0.66
CA LEU A 345 -6.01 29.26 -2.03
C LEU A 345 -6.67 30.58 -2.46
N GLN A 346 -7.80 30.94 -1.86
CA GLN A 346 -8.53 32.17 -2.16
C GLN A 346 -7.94 33.39 -1.44
N LEU A 347 -7.02 33.17 -0.49
CA LEU A 347 -6.47 34.23 0.32
C LEU A 347 -5.43 35.01 -0.47
N ASN A 348 -5.59 36.32 -0.47
CA ASN A 348 -4.57 37.17 -1.06
C ASN A 348 -3.37 37.27 -0.12
N THR A 349 -2.34 36.45 -0.39
CA THR A 349 -1.06 36.51 0.33
C THR A 349 -0.16 37.65 -0.14
N SER A 350 -0.57 38.43 -1.16
CA SER A 350 0.13 39.62 -1.61
C SER A 350 -0.20 40.82 -0.70
N GLN A 351 0.19 40.74 0.58
CA GLN A 351 0.46 41.98 1.31
C GLN A 351 1.83 42.49 0.86
N SER A 352 1.86 43.79 0.52
CA SER A 352 3.07 44.48 0.06
C SER A 352 4.22 44.17 0.99
N ILE A 353 5.32 43.64 0.44
CA ILE A 353 6.60 43.58 1.15
C ILE A 353 6.82 44.99 1.70
N ASP A 354 6.92 45.10 3.02
CA ASP A 354 7.21 46.36 3.70
C ASP A 354 8.33 47.08 2.94
N SER A 355 8.06 48.28 2.44
CA SER A 355 8.95 48.99 1.51
C SER A 355 10.36 49.10 2.08
N THR A 356 10.46 49.20 3.41
CA THR A 356 11.72 49.24 4.14
C THR A 356 12.54 47.94 4.03
N LYS A 357 11.88 46.78 3.97
CA LYS A 357 12.53 45.47 3.73
C LYS A 357 12.86 45.26 2.26
N LEU A 358 11.98 45.70 1.35
CA LEU A 358 12.23 45.66 -0.09
C LEU A 358 13.41 46.54 -0.48
N ASP A 359 13.52 47.73 0.10
CA ASP A 359 14.65 48.65 -0.06
C ASP A 359 15.93 48.05 0.52
N LYS A 360 15.88 47.34 1.65
CA LYS A 360 17.04 46.59 2.18
C LYS A 360 17.47 45.46 1.24
N MET A 361 16.53 44.70 0.69
CA MET A 361 16.82 43.64 -0.28
C MET A 361 17.40 44.20 -1.58
N ASN A 362 16.82 45.28 -2.12
CA ASN A 362 17.36 45.97 -3.28
C ASN A 362 18.74 46.57 -3.00
N ASN A 363 18.98 47.08 -1.79
CA ASN A 363 20.30 47.57 -1.38
C ASN A 363 21.33 46.44 -1.18
N MET A 364 20.92 45.27 -0.72
CA MET A 364 21.82 44.10 -0.66
C MET A 364 22.13 43.56 -2.06
N LEU A 365 21.11 43.45 -2.92
CA LEU A 365 21.27 43.00 -4.29
C LEU A 365 22.15 43.99 -5.09
N SER A 366 21.94 45.30 -4.91
CA SER A 366 22.78 46.32 -5.53
C SER A 366 24.22 46.26 -5.02
N LYS A 367 24.44 46.03 -3.71
CA LYS A 367 25.78 45.82 -3.15
C LYS A 367 26.47 44.57 -3.70
N VAL A 368 25.76 43.46 -3.87
CA VAL A 368 26.32 42.23 -4.46
C VAL A 368 26.67 42.44 -5.92
N LEU A 369 25.81 43.11 -6.69
CA LEU A 369 26.07 43.45 -8.09
C LEU A 369 27.22 44.47 -8.24
N GLN A 370 27.34 45.42 -7.32
CA GLN A 370 28.46 46.37 -7.26
C GLN A 370 29.77 45.71 -6.83
N ALA A 371 29.73 44.78 -5.88
CA ALA A 371 30.89 43.97 -5.49
C ALA A 371 31.38 43.11 -6.67
N HIS A 372 30.46 42.55 -7.45
CA HIS A 372 30.81 41.79 -8.66
C HIS A 372 31.42 42.68 -9.77
N ASN A 373 31.01 43.94 -9.88
CA ASN A 373 31.66 44.93 -10.75
C ASN A 373 33.06 45.32 -10.27
N LEU A 374 33.30 45.37 -8.94
CA LEU A 374 34.63 45.60 -8.36
C LEU A 374 35.57 44.40 -8.60
N PHE A 375 35.05 43.16 -8.55
CA PHE A 375 35.83 41.98 -8.91
C PHE A 375 36.21 41.92 -10.40
N SER A 376 35.41 42.53 -11.28
CA SER A 376 35.73 42.65 -12.72
C SER A 376 36.74 43.77 -13.04
N GLN A 377 37.07 44.66 -12.09
CA GLN A 377 38.04 45.76 -12.28
C GLN A 377 39.37 45.55 -11.55
N ALA A 378 39.53 44.46 -10.78
CA ALA A 378 40.78 44.13 -10.10
C ALA A 378 41.66 43.15 -10.93
N LEU A 379 42.06 43.58 -12.12
CA LEU A 379 43.21 43.03 -12.86
C LEU A 379 44.07 44.21 -13.32
N PRO A 380 45.38 44.27 -12.97
CA PRO A 380 46.20 45.41 -13.32
C PRO A 380 46.65 45.28 -14.78
N ILE A 381 46.38 46.29 -15.59
CA ILE A 381 47.17 46.56 -16.80
C ILE A 381 47.78 47.95 -16.64
N LYS A 382 49.10 47.94 -16.82
CA LYS A 382 50.04 49.03 -16.70
C LYS A 382 50.01 49.96 -17.92
N ASP A 383 50.41 51.20 -17.64
CA ASP A 383 51.08 52.21 -18.47
C ASP A 383 50.26 53.20 -19.33
N GLU A 384 50.26 54.45 -18.82
CA GLU A 384 50.47 55.80 -19.41
C GLU A 384 49.68 56.20 -20.69
N VAL A 385 49.06 57.40 -20.81
CA VAL A 385 49.68 58.75 -20.87
C VAL A 385 48.59 59.85 -20.76
N GLU A 386 48.93 60.92 -20.03
CA GLU A 386 48.51 62.35 -20.05
C GLU A 386 47.05 62.87 -19.81
N GLN A 387 47.04 63.83 -18.88
CA GLN A 387 46.12 64.87 -18.37
C GLN A 387 45.42 65.81 -19.38
N PRO A 388 44.63 66.86 -18.97
CA PRO A 388 43.86 67.10 -17.73
C PRO A 388 42.46 67.77 -17.95
N GLY A 389 41.65 67.80 -16.88
CA GLY A 389 40.81 68.97 -16.54
C GLY A 389 39.28 68.82 -16.63
N GLY A 390 38.56 69.20 -15.57
CA GLY A 390 37.11 69.44 -15.65
C GLY A 390 36.34 69.27 -14.35
N ASP A 391 35.92 70.40 -13.80
CA ASP A 391 35.18 70.63 -12.56
C ASP A 391 33.70 70.19 -12.60
N LYS A 392 33.11 70.01 -11.39
CA LYS A 392 31.68 70.13 -11.01
C LYS A 392 30.63 69.06 -11.38
N THR A 393 30.10 68.47 -10.30
CA THR A 393 28.66 68.28 -9.98
C THR A 393 27.72 67.82 -11.10
N LYS A 394 27.25 66.56 -11.03
CA LYS A 394 25.84 66.21 -11.32
C LYS A 394 25.49 64.81 -10.83
N VAL A 395 24.50 64.78 -9.95
CA VAL A 395 23.71 63.61 -9.56
C VAL A 395 23.13 62.96 -10.81
N SER A 396 23.62 61.79 -11.21
CA SER A 396 22.96 60.96 -12.22
C SER A 396 22.14 59.88 -11.52
N ARG A 397 20.81 59.99 -11.60
CA ARG A 397 19.85 58.91 -11.35
C ARG A 397 20.38 57.63 -11.99
N GLY A 398 20.46 56.55 -11.21
CA GLY A 398 20.85 55.22 -11.67
C GLY A 398 19.93 54.74 -12.79
N LYS A 399 20.28 55.07 -14.03
CA LYS A 399 19.71 54.49 -15.23
C LYS A 399 20.38 53.13 -15.36
N ILE A 400 19.60 52.06 -15.16
CA ILE A 400 20.07 50.69 -15.35
C ILE A 400 20.64 50.61 -16.77
N ASP A 401 21.93 50.30 -16.89
CA ASP A 401 22.59 50.17 -18.17
C ASP A 401 22.15 48.84 -18.81
N LEU A 402 21.16 48.94 -19.69
CA LEU A 402 20.56 47.82 -20.44
C LEU A 402 21.60 47.04 -21.27
N LYS A 403 22.80 47.60 -21.48
CA LYS A 403 23.90 46.90 -22.16
C LYS A 403 24.41 45.68 -21.38
N GLN A 404 24.29 45.67 -20.04
CA GLN A 404 24.70 44.52 -19.21
C GLN A 404 23.76 43.31 -19.35
N PHE A 405 22.53 43.51 -19.86
CA PHE A 405 21.57 42.45 -20.12
C PHE A 405 21.67 41.86 -21.53
N ALA A 406 22.45 42.48 -22.43
CA ALA A 406 22.64 41.99 -23.79
C ALA A 406 23.27 40.58 -23.82
N LEU A 407 24.17 40.28 -22.87
CA LEU A 407 24.76 38.94 -22.72
C LEU A 407 23.75 37.89 -22.25
N ILE A 408 22.79 38.27 -21.39
CA ILE A 408 21.71 37.39 -20.94
C ILE A 408 20.74 37.14 -22.09
N GLU A 409 20.40 38.18 -22.85
CA GLU A 409 19.53 38.06 -24.02
C GLU A 409 20.17 37.18 -25.12
N GLN A 410 21.48 37.29 -25.33
CA GLN A 410 22.24 36.43 -26.23
C GLN A 410 22.30 34.98 -25.74
N HIS A 411 22.48 34.77 -24.43
CA HIS A 411 22.51 33.43 -23.85
C HIS A 411 21.13 32.76 -23.91
N MET A 412 20.05 33.51 -23.67
CA MET A 412 18.69 33.01 -23.79
C MET A 412 18.28 32.74 -25.25
N LYS A 413 18.70 33.58 -26.21
CA LYS A 413 18.51 33.31 -27.65
C LYS A 413 19.27 32.05 -28.09
N SER A 414 20.53 31.87 -27.66
CA SER A 414 21.30 30.67 -27.96
C SER A 414 20.70 29.39 -27.37
N HIS A 415 20.02 29.50 -26.21
CA HIS A 415 19.35 28.39 -25.56
C HIS A 415 18.01 28.06 -26.24
N LEU A 416 17.29 29.06 -26.74
CA LEU A 416 16.06 28.88 -27.52
C LEU A 416 16.35 28.30 -28.91
N GLU A 417 17.46 28.70 -29.56
CA GLU A 417 17.89 28.15 -30.85
C GLU A 417 18.33 26.68 -30.73
N LYS A 418 19.03 26.31 -29.65
CA LYS A 418 19.39 24.90 -29.36
C LYS A 418 18.18 24.02 -29.04
N VAL A 419 17.15 24.58 -28.38
CA VAL A 419 15.91 23.85 -28.09
C VAL A 419 15.01 23.74 -29.33
N ALA A 420 15.13 24.67 -30.28
CA ALA A 420 14.39 24.62 -31.55
C ALA A 420 15.01 23.67 -32.60
N THR A 421 16.29 23.31 -32.48
CA THR A 421 17.01 22.47 -33.46
C THR A 421 17.06 20.97 -33.13
N ASP A 422 16.73 20.55 -31.91
CA ASP A 422 16.67 19.13 -31.54
C ASP A 422 15.23 18.61 -31.42
N LYS A 423 14.68 18.16 -32.55
CA LYS A 423 13.63 17.12 -32.59
C LYS A 423 14.23 15.84 -33.20
N PRO A 424 13.97 14.65 -32.63
CA PRO A 424 14.77 13.45 -32.86
C PRO A 424 14.33 12.70 -34.12
N ALA A 425 15.29 12.27 -34.93
CA ALA A 425 15.10 11.19 -35.90
C ALA A 425 16.23 10.17 -35.78
N LEU A 426 15.81 8.92 -35.64
CA LEU A 426 16.55 7.70 -35.38
C LEU A 426 17.24 7.18 -36.66
N SER A 427 18.54 6.88 -36.63
CA SER A 427 19.15 5.65 -37.18
C SER A 427 20.69 5.64 -37.11
N LYS A 428 21.22 4.50 -36.64
CA LYS A 428 22.63 4.04 -36.54
C LYS A 428 23.06 3.34 -37.87
N PRO A 429 24.29 2.78 -38.09
CA PRO A 429 25.33 2.36 -37.12
C PRO A 429 26.84 2.58 -37.51
N GLU A 430 27.74 2.52 -36.52
CA GLU A 430 28.93 1.60 -36.42
C GLU A 430 30.26 2.21 -36.93
N VAL A 431 31.44 2.16 -36.26
CA VAL A 431 32.25 1.03 -35.73
C VAL A 431 33.42 1.55 -34.83
N VAL A 432 33.59 0.95 -33.62
CA VAL A 432 34.86 0.65 -32.85
C VAL A 432 35.57 1.81 -32.10
N ASP A 433 36.01 1.73 -30.83
CA ASP A 433 36.49 0.62 -29.99
C ASP A 433 36.24 0.79 -28.47
N ASN A 434 36.25 -0.33 -27.73
CA ASN A 434 35.83 -0.49 -26.33
C ASN A 434 36.95 -0.28 -25.29
N LEU A 435 36.64 0.36 -24.14
CA LEU A 435 37.18 -0.03 -22.82
C LEU A 435 36.20 0.29 -21.66
N THR A 436 35.44 -0.75 -21.33
CA THR A 436 34.93 -1.21 -20.02
C THR A 436 34.58 -0.19 -18.91
N LYS A 437 33.28 0.10 -18.77
CA LYS A 437 32.58 0.24 -17.47
C LYS A 437 31.18 -0.37 -17.59
N GLU A 438 30.92 -1.44 -16.85
CA GLU A 438 29.62 -2.14 -16.86
C GLU A 438 28.49 -1.24 -16.33
N LEU A 439 27.51 -0.98 -17.20
CA LEU A 439 26.19 -0.47 -16.86
C LEU A 439 25.20 -1.65 -16.71
N PRO A 440 24.15 -1.53 -15.90
CA PRO A 440 23.21 -2.61 -15.63
C PRO A 440 22.48 -3.01 -16.92
N LYS A 441 22.48 -4.32 -17.23
CA LYS A 441 21.74 -4.88 -18.37
C LYS A 441 20.25 -4.54 -18.25
N LYS A 442 19.70 -3.89 -19.28
CA LYS A 442 18.25 -3.75 -19.49
C LYS A 442 17.60 -5.13 -19.48
N LEU A 443 16.57 -5.29 -18.66
CA LEU A 443 15.73 -6.48 -18.58
C LEU A 443 15.07 -6.75 -19.94
N ASP A 444 15.22 -7.98 -20.42
CA ASP A 444 14.74 -8.43 -21.72
C ASP A 444 13.22 -8.63 -21.74
N LYS A 445 12.58 -8.22 -22.84
CA LYS A 445 11.12 -8.27 -23.06
C LYS A 445 10.59 -9.71 -23.10
N SER A 446 11.45 -10.68 -23.38
CA SER A 446 11.11 -12.12 -23.38
C SER A 446 10.61 -12.64 -22.02
N ARG A 447 10.97 -11.98 -20.90
CA ARG A 447 10.47 -12.37 -19.56
C ARG A 447 9.00 -12.02 -19.30
N TYR A 448 8.41 -11.10 -20.07
CA TYR A 448 7.01 -10.72 -19.92
C TYR A 448 6.06 -11.51 -20.84
N ALA A 449 6.59 -12.37 -21.71
CA ALA A 449 5.78 -13.22 -22.58
C ALA A 449 4.90 -14.21 -21.77
N ALA A 450 5.39 -14.70 -20.63
CA ALA A 450 4.62 -15.54 -19.72
C ALA A 450 3.45 -14.79 -19.06
N LEU A 451 3.56 -13.47 -18.89
CA LEU A 451 2.53 -12.64 -18.27
C LEU A 451 1.42 -12.27 -19.28
N SER A 452 1.73 -12.20 -20.57
CA SER A 452 0.72 -12.00 -21.63
C SER A 452 -0.16 -13.22 -21.92
N GLN A 453 0.22 -14.41 -21.44
CA GLN A 453 -0.53 -15.66 -21.61
C GLN A 453 -1.42 -16.01 -20.40
N LEU A 454 -1.34 -15.25 -19.30
CA LEU A 454 -2.18 -15.44 -18.12
C LEU A 454 -3.69 -15.38 -18.39
N PRO A 455 -4.21 -14.46 -19.24
CA PRO A 455 -5.66 -14.43 -19.53
C PRO A 455 -6.15 -15.70 -20.21
N THR A 456 -5.33 -16.28 -21.08
CA THR A 456 -5.64 -17.51 -21.82
C THR A 456 -5.56 -18.75 -20.92
N PHE A 457 -4.63 -18.77 -19.95
CA PHE A 457 -4.51 -19.84 -18.97
C PHE A 457 -5.75 -19.97 -18.08
N TRP A 458 -6.27 -18.86 -17.55
CA TRP A 458 -7.48 -18.88 -16.72
C TRP A 458 -8.75 -19.20 -17.50
N GLN A 459 -8.84 -18.78 -18.77
CA GLN A 459 -9.95 -19.18 -19.64
C GLN A 459 -9.89 -20.66 -20.02
N GLN A 460 -8.70 -21.23 -20.26
CA GLN A 460 -8.54 -22.66 -20.53
C GLN A 460 -8.85 -23.52 -19.30
N HIS A 461 -8.45 -23.08 -18.10
CA HIS A 461 -8.77 -23.79 -16.86
C HIS A 461 -10.28 -23.79 -16.56
N LYS A 462 -10.94 -22.65 -16.79
CA LYS A 462 -12.38 -22.52 -16.60
C LYS A 462 -13.18 -23.36 -17.60
N VAL A 463 -12.74 -23.42 -18.87
CA VAL A 463 -13.35 -24.27 -19.90
C VAL A 463 -13.10 -25.76 -19.61
N ALA A 464 -11.95 -26.12 -19.02
CA ALA A 464 -11.65 -27.50 -18.62
C ALA A 464 -12.49 -27.95 -17.40
N GLU A 465 -12.70 -27.09 -16.40
CA GLU A 465 -13.63 -27.35 -15.28
C GLU A 465 -15.08 -27.48 -15.77
N GLU A 466 -15.54 -26.56 -16.62
CA GLU A 466 -16.91 -26.61 -17.16
C GLU A 466 -17.14 -27.86 -18.05
N GLN A 467 -16.11 -28.34 -18.78
CA GLN A 467 -16.19 -29.58 -19.55
C GLN A 467 -16.11 -30.85 -18.69
N ALA A 468 -15.36 -30.83 -17.58
CA ALA A 468 -15.31 -31.94 -16.62
C ALA A 468 -16.65 -32.14 -15.91
N GLU A 469 -17.30 -31.04 -15.48
CA GLU A 469 -18.63 -31.07 -14.85
C GLU A 469 -19.72 -31.55 -15.84
N LEU A 470 -19.60 -31.21 -17.13
CA LEU A 470 -20.50 -31.70 -18.19
C LEU A 470 -20.29 -33.18 -18.55
N CYS A 471 -19.08 -33.72 -18.34
CA CYS A 471 -18.79 -35.14 -18.55
C CYS A 471 -19.28 -36.01 -17.38
N GLU A 472 -19.16 -35.54 -16.14
CA GLU A 472 -19.68 -36.26 -14.96
C GLU A 472 -21.21 -36.30 -14.94
N THR A 473 -21.88 -35.22 -15.36
CA THR A 473 -23.35 -35.17 -15.41
C THR A 473 -23.95 -36.02 -16.54
N LYS A 474 -23.22 -36.27 -17.63
CA LYS A 474 -23.65 -37.20 -18.69
C LYS A 474 -23.37 -38.67 -18.37
N SER A 475 -22.38 -38.97 -17.51
CA SER A 475 -22.07 -40.34 -17.05
C SER A 475 -23.10 -40.89 -16.05
N LEU A 476 -23.87 -40.02 -15.38
CA LEU A 476 -24.90 -40.41 -14.42
C LEU A 476 -26.32 -40.49 -15.03
N GLY A 477 -26.46 -40.22 -16.32
CA GLY A 477 -27.75 -40.26 -17.04
C GLY A 477 -27.99 -41.49 -17.90
N ASN A 478 -27.01 -42.40 -18.03
CA ASN A 478 -27.15 -43.67 -18.75
C ASN A 478 -26.64 -44.83 -17.87
N CYS A 479 -27.45 -45.20 -16.87
CA CYS A 479 -27.50 -46.53 -16.26
C CYS A 479 -28.93 -46.81 -15.82
#